data_AF-A0A0K9XAW0-F1
#
_entry.id   AF-A0A0K9XAW0-F1
#
_cell.length_a   1.000
_cell.length_b   1.000
_cell.length_c   1.000
_cell.angle_alpha   90.00
_cell.angle_beta   90.00
_cell.angle_gamma   90.00
#
_symmetry.space_group_name_H-M   'P 1'
#
loop_
_entity.id
_entity.type
_entity.pdbx_description
1 polymer ?
#
loop_
_entity_poly.entity_id
_entity_poly.type
_entity_poly.pdbx_seq_one_letter_code
_entity_poly.pdbx_strand_id
1 'polypeptide(L)'
;MAVLGLITGGVLKYFEIGPFSRKGEPVSFGQDIPANGTGGGQAGGNDGAKPAADSKVAMPTGPAAAFKNANTLSDGTEIGVVTYTGKKSGFTGKVWVWAPKQYKEEQYRNSGFPVLIALPGGPGFPVNYWMGTDLGLESSVAKWSKEGKSKPFIIAMPVLNPQNADPLYWDGSDIPGQPKMGTWLTEDVPQLIKENFRTIKSRDGWAFMGSSTGGFAGLKAVLKHPDKFKAVIASGPDIVPDSRLWNGHPKEKAANNPEVLSKQLIAKGGPEVYLAFQYGTLEGSVKPKVDKYIATYGNKGPIHTHLQVIQGGSHNAKSYVKGMDEGSIKWISDQMVGPVPAS
;
A
#
# COMPACT_ATOMS: atom_id res chain seq x y z
N MET A 1 -47.65 27.84 -42.68
CA MET A 1 -48.28 27.58 -41.38
C MET A 1 -47.79 26.23 -40.88
N ALA A 2 -47.03 26.24 -39.77
CA ALA A 2 -46.86 25.17 -38.77
C ALA A 2 -46.40 23.75 -39.19
N VAL A 3 -45.59 22.96 -38.47
CA VAL A 3 -44.64 23.08 -37.34
C VAL A 3 -44.28 21.62 -36.99
N LEU A 4 -43.00 21.35 -36.67
CA LEU A 4 -42.37 20.30 -35.82
C LEU A 4 -42.89 18.82 -35.83
N GLY A 5 -42.05 17.79 -35.64
CA GLY A 5 -40.67 17.77 -35.18
C GLY A 5 -40.11 16.34 -35.11
N LEU A 6 -38.79 16.26 -35.24
CA LEU A 6 -37.93 15.10 -35.03
C LEU A 6 -37.90 14.71 -33.55
N ILE A 7 -37.93 13.40 -33.25
CA ILE A 7 -37.46 12.87 -31.98
C ILE A 7 -36.15 12.11 -32.24
N THR A 8 -35.05 12.75 -31.88
CA THR A 8 -33.76 12.13 -31.59
C THR A 8 -33.41 12.42 -30.13
N GLY A 9 -32.91 11.41 -29.42
CA GLY A 9 -32.36 11.53 -28.07
C GLY A 9 -32.27 10.13 -27.46
N GLY A 10 -31.14 9.60 -27.01
CA GLY A 10 -29.82 10.17 -26.75
C GLY A 10 -29.38 9.70 -25.37
N VAL A 11 -28.41 8.78 -25.29
CA VAL A 11 -27.53 8.61 -24.12
C VAL A 11 -26.18 8.09 -24.61
N LEU A 12 -25.34 9.00 -25.12
CA LEU A 12 -23.90 8.78 -25.19
C LEU A 12 -23.32 9.14 -23.83
N LYS A 13 -22.81 8.13 -23.12
CA LYS A 13 -21.93 8.31 -21.95
C LYS A 13 -20.67 9.02 -22.40
N TYR A 14 -20.65 10.35 -22.32
CA TYR A 14 -19.53 11.17 -22.77
C TYR A 14 -19.23 12.30 -21.78
N PHE A 15 -18.96 11.97 -20.51
CA PHE A 15 -18.35 12.92 -19.57
C PHE A 15 -17.49 12.19 -18.53
N GLU A 16 -16.27 11.84 -18.92
CA GLU A 16 -15.16 11.63 -17.96
C GLU A 16 -13.78 12.04 -18.52
N ILE A 17 -13.76 12.75 -19.64
CA ILE A 17 -12.55 13.39 -20.18
C ILE A 17 -12.89 14.86 -20.39
N GLY A 18 -12.83 15.63 -19.32
CA GLY A 18 -12.80 17.09 -19.45
C GLY A 18 -11.50 17.52 -20.15
N PRO A 19 -11.46 18.69 -20.81
CA PRO A 19 -10.32 19.18 -21.59
C PRO A 19 -9.03 19.45 -20.78
N PHE A 20 -9.00 19.13 -19.49
CA PHE A 20 -7.87 19.30 -18.57
C PHE A 20 -7.45 17.99 -17.86
N SER A 21 -8.00 16.84 -18.26
CA SER A 21 -7.64 15.54 -17.66
C SER A 21 -6.33 15.03 -18.24
N ARG A 22 -5.30 14.90 -17.40
CA ARG A 22 -4.00 14.31 -17.76
C ARG A 22 -4.02 12.78 -17.77
N LYS A 23 -5.18 12.15 -17.57
CA LYS A 23 -5.33 10.70 -17.44
C LYS A 23 -4.74 9.98 -18.66
N GLY A 24 -3.80 9.07 -18.41
CA GLY A 24 -3.09 8.31 -19.44
C GLY A 24 -1.77 8.93 -19.89
N GLU A 25 -1.49 10.20 -19.58
CA GLU A 25 -0.20 10.83 -19.87
C GLU A 25 0.94 10.20 -19.04
N PRO A 26 2.20 10.23 -19.52
CA PRO A 26 3.35 9.79 -18.73
C PRO A 26 3.49 10.58 -17.42
N VAL A 27 3.78 9.89 -16.31
CA VAL A 27 4.08 10.51 -15.01
C VAL A 27 5.48 10.09 -14.58
N SER A 28 6.28 11.06 -14.11
CA SER A 28 7.58 10.81 -13.49
C SER A 28 7.61 11.27 -12.04
N PHE A 29 8.27 10.46 -11.21
CA PHE A 29 8.56 10.74 -9.80
C PHE A 29 10.06 11.01 -9.59
N GLY A 30 10.69 11.75 -10.50
CA GLY A 30 12.10 12.16 -10.39
C GLY A 30 13.11 11.21 -11.03
N GLN A 31 12.65 10.26 -11.84
CA GLN A 31 13.44 9.55 -12.83
C GLN A 31 13.05 10.14 -14.19
N ASP A 32 13.89 10.97 -14.80
CA ASP A 32 13.61 11.44 -16.15
C ASP A 32 13.67 10.23 -17.10
N ILE A 33 12.55 9.92 -17.75
CA ILE A 33 12.51 8.94 -18.84
C ILE A 33 12.89 9.72 -20.10
N PRO A 34 14.03 9.45 -20.76
CA PRO A 34 14.34 10.09 -22.04
C PRO A 34 13.23 9.77 -23.05
N ALA A 35 12.78 10.78 -23.79
CA ALA A 35 11.62 10.71 -24.68
C ALA A 35 11.74 9.71 -25.87
N ASN A 36 12.90 9.03 -26.02
CA ASN A 36 13.12 8.01 -27.04
C ASN A 36 13.49 6.69 -26.36
N GLY A 37 12.63 5.68 -26.52
CA GLY A 37 12.63 4.38 -25.85
C GLY A 37 13.80 3.43 -26.17
N THR A 38 15.03 3.91 -26.08
CA THR A 38 16.25 3.10 -26.14
C THR A 38 17.31 3.70 -25.21
N GLY A 39 17.58 3.04 -24.08
CA GLY A 39 18.73 3.41 -23.24
C GLY A 39 18.60 2.90 -21.82
N GLY A 40 19.32 1.82 -21.50
CA GLY A 40 19.70 1.47 -20.14
C GLY A 40 20.64 2.53 -19.56
N GLY A 41 20.09 3.70 -19.26
CA GLY A 41 20.77 4.81 -18.61
C GLY A 41 20.59 4.67 -17.11
N GLN A 42 21.67 4.25 -16.45
CA GLN A 42 21.85 4.24 -15.01
C GLN A 42 21.48 5.62 -14.46
N ALA A 43 20.38 5.71 -13.70
CA ALA A 43 19.94 6.95 -13.06
C ALA A 43 20.79 7.23 -11.80
N GLY A 44 22.07 7.51 -12.03
CA GLY A 44 22.86 8.39 -11.21
C GLY A 44 23.38 9.45 -12.18
N GLY A 45 22.71 10.61 -12.25
CA GLY A 45 23.25 11.72 -13.02
C GLY A 45 24.70 11.97 -12.63
N ASN A 46 25.53 12.38 -13.59
CA ASN A 46 26.96 12.66 -13.40
C ASN A 46 27.26 13.73 -12.33
N ASP A 47 26.24 14.33 -11.70
CA ASP A 47 26.34 15.31 -10.62
C ASP A 47 25.72 14.83 -9.27
N GLY A 48 25.26 13.59 -9.19
CA GLY A 48 24.70 13.01 -7.97
C GLY A 48 25.79 12.41 -7.10
N ALA A 49 26.23 13.14 -6.07
CA ALA A 49 27.13 12.61 -5.05
C ALA A 49 26.63 11.24 -4.59
N LYS A 50 27.46 10.20 -4.76
CA LYS A 50 27.17 8.84 -4.25
C LYS A 50 26.82 8.98 -2.77
N PRO A 51 25.65 8.48 -2.32
CA PRO A 51 25.30 8.57 -0.91
C PRO A 51 26.42 7.98 -0.05
N ALA A 52 26.75 8.64 1.06
CA ALA A 52 27.70 8.12 2.03
C ALA A 52 27.34 6.66 2.40
N ALA A 53 28.34 5.85 2.74
CA ALA A 53 28.15 4.42 3.04
C ALA A 53 27.09 4.17 4.14
N ASP A 54 26.92 5.14 5.05
CA ASP A 54 25.98 5.10 6.17
C ASP A 54 24.65 5.81 5.89
N SER A 55 24.40 6.19 4.63
CA SER A 55 23.14 6.84 4.25
C SER A 55 21.94 5.94 4.52
N LYS A 56 20.94 6.50 5.22
CA LYS A 56 19.63 5.86 5.43
C LYS A 56 18.77 5.84 4.15
N VAL A 57 19.24 6.49 3.08
CA VAL A 57 18.54 6.68 1.82
C VAL A 57 18.99 5.64 0.80
N ALA A 58 18.02 4.96 0.21
CA ALA A 58 18.20 4.18 -0.99
C ALA A 58 17.76 5.02 -2.20
N MET A 59 18.71 5.34 -3.08
CA MET A 59 18.41 5.96 -4.37
C MET A 59 17.72 4.96 -5.30
N PRO A 60 16.87 5.42 -6.24
CA PRO A 60 16.20 4.52 -7.16
C PRO A 60 17.21 3.69 -7.96
N THR A 61 17.02 2.38 -8.02
CA THR A 61 17.99 1.47 -8.66
C THR A 61 17.78 1.31 -10.16
N GLY A 62 16.63 1.73 -10.69
CA GLY A 62 16.19 1.39 -12.03
C GLY A 62 15.86 -0.10 -12.21
N PRO A 63 15.24 -0.50 -13.34
CA PRO A 63 14.85 0.38 -14.45
C PRO A 63 13.64 1.28 -14.10
N ALA A 64 13.56 2.43 -14.77
CA ALA A 64 12.41 3.31 -14.65
C ALA A 64 11.16 2.66 -15.26
N ALA A 65 10.07 2.64 -14.51
CA ALA A 65 8.78 2.15 -14.94
C ALA A 65 8.01 3.23 -15.69
N ALA A 66 7.34 2.84 -16.77
CA ALA A 66 6.52 3.74 -17.59
C ALA A 66 5.16 4.00 -16.94
N PHE A 67 5.14 4.74 -15.82
CA PHE A 67 3.91 5.12 -15.14
C PHE A 67 3.05 6.03 -16.03
N LYS A 68 1.75 5.77 -16.03
CA LYS A 68 0.74 6.63 -16.65
C LYS A 68 -0.11 7.29 -15.57
N ASN A 69 -0.53 8.51 -15.78
CA ASN A 69 -1.43 9.21 -14.87
C ASN A 69 -2.75 8.43 -14.78
N ALA A 70 -3.09 7.99 -13.58
CA ALA A 70 -4.37 7.39 -13.28
C ALA A 70 -5.37 8.43 -12.74
N ASN A 71 -4.86 9.40 -11.96
CA ASN A 71 -5.63 10.49 -11.38
C ASN A 71 -4.71 11.66 -10.98
N THR A 72 -5.29 12.84 -10.79
CA THR A 72 -4.59 14.03 -10.29
C THR A 72 -5.36 14.61 -9.11
N LEU A 73 -4.69 14.82 -7.99
CA LEU A 73 -5.27 15.41 -6.79
C LEU A 73 -5.44 16.93 -6.95
N SER A 74 -6.30 17.53 -6.12
CA SER A 74 -6.54 18.98 -6.10
C SER A 74 -5.28 19.80 -5.78
N ASP A 75 -4.29 19.19 -5.15
CA ASP A 75 -3.02 19.84 -4.84
C ASP A 75 -1.99 19.73 -5.99
N GLY A 76 -2.34 19.08 -7.09
CA GLY A 76 -1.51 18.89 -8.28
C GLY A 76 -0.58 17.68 -8.22
N THR A 77 -0.57 16.90 -7.14
CA THR A 77 0.13 15.61 -7.11
C THR A 77 -0.62 14.57 -7.96
N GLU A 78 0.12 13.65 -8.55
CA GLU A 78 -0.41 12.69 -9.52
C GLU A 78 -0.32 11.27 -8.96
N ILE A 79 -1.36 10.47 -9.22
CA ILE A 79 -1.35 9.02 -9.01
C ILE A 79 -0.90 8.39 -10.31
N GLY A 80 0.23 7.69 -10.30
CA GLY A 80 0.72 6.91 -11.43
C GLY A 80 0.21 5.47 -11.40
N VAL A 81 0.09 4.82 -12.55
CA VAL A 81 -0.19 3.38 -12.66
C VAL A 81 0.72 2.73 -13.67
N VAL A 82 1.15 1.51 -13.38
CA VAL A 82 1.89 0.65 -14.30
C VAL A 82 1.39 -0.80 -14.21
N THR A 83 1.47 -1.53 -15.32
CA THR A 83 1.37 -3.00 -15.31
C THR A 83 2.78 -3.56 -15.15
N TYR A 84 3.04 -4.23 -14.04
CA TYR A 84 4.36 -4.72 -13.67
C TYR A 84 4.39 -6.25 -13.64
N THR A 85 5.43 -6.84 -14.23
CA THR A 85 5.70 -8.28 -14.15
C THR A 85 6.73 -8.52 -13.06
N GLY A 86 6.30 -9.15 -11.98
CA GLY A 86 7.15 -9.48 -10.84
C GLY A 86 8.19 -10.54 -11.20
N LYS A 87 9.48 -10.23 -11.01
CA LYS A 87 10.58 -11.14 -11.33
C LYS A 87 10.57 -12.38 -10.42
N LYS A 88 10.11 -12.27 -9.17
CA LYS A 88 10.10 -13.37 -8.21
C LYS A 88 8.79 -14.15 -8.20
N SER A 89 7.66 -13.48 -8.24
CA SER A 89 6.35 -14.13 -8.29
C SER A 89 6.03 -14.71 -9.67
N GLY A 90 6.56 -14.11 -10.74
CA GLY A 90 6.14 -14.36 -12.12
C GLY A 90 4.76 -13.79 -12.45
N PHE A 91 4.13 -13.09 -11.51
CA PHE A 91 2.79 -12.52 -11.68
C PHE A 91 2.85 -11.15 -12.36
N THR A 92 1.89 -10.89 -13.24
CA THR A 92 1.73 -9.60 -13.92
C THR A 92 0.48 -8.90 -13.40
N GLY A 93 0.65 -7.76 -12.75
CA GLY A 93 -0.44 -7.02 -12.10
C GLY A 93 -0.27 -5.51 -12.20
N LYS A 94 -1.37 -4.78 -12.00
CA LYS A 94 -1.31 -3.32 -11.89
C LYS A 94 -0.83 -2.88 -10.51
N VAL A 95 -0.03 -1.82 -10.49
CA VAL A 95 0.38 -1.12 -9.27
C VAL A 95 0.15 0.38 -9.48
N TRP A 96 -0.65 0.97 -8.60
CA TRP A 96 -0.78 2.42 -8.50
C TRP A 96 0.22 2.96 -7.50
N VAL A 97 0.73 4.16 -7.73
CA VAL A 97 1.72 4.81 -6.88
C VAL A 97 1.40 6.29 -6.73
N TRP A 98 1.70 6.84 -5.56
CA TRP A 98 1.61 8.26 -5.29
C TRP A 98 2.77 8.68 -4.39
N ALA A 99 3.30 9.88 -4.61
CA ALA A 99 4.31 10.48 -3.75
C ALA A 99 3.83 11.84 -3.21
N PRO A 100 4.14 12.16 -1.95
CA PRO A 100 3.72 13.40 -1.31
C PRO A 100 4.49 14.59 -1.90
N LYS A 101 3.94 15.81 -1.80
CA LYS A 101 4.59 17.03 -2.30
C LYS A 101 6.04 17.20 -1.81
N GLN A 102 6.27 16.85 -0.55
CA GLN A 102 7.58 16.84 0.10
C GLN A 102 8.63 16.09 -0.73
N TYR A 103 8.23 15.07 -1.49
CA TYR A 103 9.14 14.30 -2.34
C TYR A 103 9.82 15.15 -3.44
N LYS A 104 9.17 16.23 -3.91
CA LYS A 104 9.69 17.15 -4.93
C LYS A 104 10.27 18.45 -4.36
N GLU A 105 10.21 18.65 -3.04
CA GLU A 105 10.74 19.85 -2.40
C GLU A 105 12.27 19.79 -2.30
N GLU A 106 12.94 20.91 -2.60
CA GLU A 106 14.40 21.02 -2.64
C GLU A 106 15.05 20.63 -1.31
N GLN A 107 14.44 21.02 -0.19
CA GLN A 107 14.90 20.64 1.15
C GLN A 107 14.94 19.12 1.37
N TYR A 108 14.18 18.32 0.63
CA TYR A 108 14.17 16.85 0.74
C TYR A 108 14.81 16.13 -0.45
N ARG A 109 15.56 16.83 -1.32
CA ARG A 109 16.16 16.24 -2.53
C ARG A 109 17.11 15.06 -2.26
N ASN A 110 17.72 15.02 -1.08
CA ASN A 110 18.64 13.97 -0.65
C ASN A 110 18.03 13.02 0.38
N SER A 111 16.70 13.08 0.57
CA SER A 111 15.99 12.29 1.57
C SER A 111 15.31 11.06 0.97
N GLY A 112 15.31 9.99 1.75
CA GLY A 112 14.50 8.80 1.52
C GLY A 112 13.13 8.97 2.17
N PHE A 113 12.10 8.44 1.53
CA PHE A 113 10.74 8.50 2.04
C PHE A 113 10.28 7.12 2.54
N PRO A 114 9.51 7.06 3.62
CA PRO A 114 8.88 5.81 4.02
C PRO A 114 7.79 5.42 3.01
N VAL A 115 7.49 4.13 2.93
CA VAL A 115 6.54 3.52 2.01
C VAL A 115 5.41 2.90 2.80
N LEU A 116 4.18 3.20 2.38
CA LEU A 116 2.95 2.59 2.85
C LEU A 116 2.32 1.78 1.72
N ILE A 117 2.34 0.45 1.84
CA ILE A 117 1.71 -0.44 0.87
C ILE A 117 0.23 -0.61 1.26
N ALA A 118 -0.66 -0.02 0.48
CA ALA A 118 -2.11 0.06 0.72
C ALA A 118 -2.87 -1.05 -0.01
N LEU A 119 -3.38 -2.01 0.76
CA LEU A 119 -4.06 -3.20 0.26
C LEU A 119 -5.59 -3.06 0.33
N PRO A 120 -6.32 -3.30 -0.77
CA PRO A 120 -7.78 -3.30 -0.78
C PRO A 120 -8.32 -4.57 -0.09
N GLY A 121 -9.63 -4.65 0.11
CA GLY A 121 -10.32 -5.85 0.57
C GLY A 121 -10.70 -6.80 -0.57
N GLY A 122 -11.82 -7.51 -0.40
CA GLY A 122 -12.32 -8.51 -1.36
C GLY A 122 -12.31 -8.08 -2.84
N PRO A 123 -12.78 -6.87 -3.21
CA PRO A 123 -12.75 -6.35 -4.58
C PRO A 123 -11.35 -6.05 -5.17
N GLY A 124 -10.27 -6.55 -4.57
CA GLY A 124 -8.88 -6.19 -4.84
C GLY A 124 -8.31 -6.51 -6.24
N PHE A 125 -9.16 -6.72 -7.24
CA PHE A 125 -8.85 -6.82 -8.67
C PHE A 125 -10.08 -6.38 -9.50
N PRO A 126 -9.92 -5.74 -10.68
CA PRO A 126 -8.68 -5.35 -11.33
C PRO A 126 -8.13 -3.99 -10.87
N VAL A 127 -8.85 -3.28 -10.00
CA VAL A 127 -8.48 -1.95 -9.50
C VAL A 127 -8.33 -2.00 -7.99
N ASN A 128 -7.27 -1.37 -7.48
CA ASN A 128 -7.14 -1.11 -6.06
C ASN A 128 -7.91 0.17 -5.73
N TYR A 129 -9.04 0.06 -5.02
CA TYR A 129 -9.91 1.22 -4.76
C TYR A 129 -9.26 2.33 -3.93
N TRP A 130 -8.13 2.08 -3.26
CA TRP A 130 -7.42 3.13 -2.53
C TRP A 130 -6.90 4.25 -3.44
N MET A 131 -6.74 3.98 -4.74
CA MET A 131 -6.37 4.99 -5.75
C MET A 131 -7.50 6.00 -6.05
N GLY A 132 -8.72 5.72 -5.57
CA GLY A 132 -9.89 6.56 -5.76
C GLY A 132 -9.81 7.83 -4.93
N THR A 133 -10.03 8.98 -5.56
CA THR A 133 -10.05 10.28 -4.87
C THR A 133 -11.28 10.49 -3.98
N ASP A 134 -12.29 9.64 -4.11
CA ASP A 134 -13.52 9.61 -3.30
C ASP A 134 -13.27 9.11 -1.88
N LEU A 135 -12.37 8.15 -1.70
CA LEU A 135 -11.89 7.71 -0.39
C LEU A 135 -10.87 8.68 0.20
N GLY A 136 -10.09 9.33 -0.66
CA GLY A 136 -9.20 10.44 -0.29
C GLY A 136 -8.02 10.02 0.57
N LEU A 137 -7.47 8.81 0.39
CA LEU A 137 -6.34 8.31 1.19
C LEU A 137 -5.10 9.20 1.03
N GLU A 138 -4.70 9.48 -0.21
CA GLU A 138 -3.51 10.29 -0.55
C GLU A 138 -3.65 11.72 -0.02
N SER A 139 -4.82 12.34 -0.24
CA SER A 139 -5.16 13.66 0.29
C SER A 139 -5.12 13.70 1.82
N SER A 140 -5.58 12.62 2.47
CA SER A 140 -5.56 12.49 3.92
C SER A 140 -4.13 12.35 4.44
N VAL A 141 -3.29 11.51 3.82
CA VAL A 141 -1.87 11.39 4.18
C VAL A 141 -1.12 12.72 3.97
N ALA A 142 -1.39 13.44 2.88
CA ALA A 142 -0.84 14.77 2.66
C ALA A 142 -1.25 15.76 3.75
N LYS A 143 -2.53 15.75 4.16
CA LYS A 143 -3.05 16.56 5.27
C LYS A 143 -2.40 16.18 6.60
N TRP A 144 -2.43 14.91 6.97
CA TRP A 144 -1.89 14.41 8.24
C TRP A 144 -0.38 14.64 8.36
N SER A 145 0.35 14.61 7.24
CA SER A 145 1.77 14.96 7.23
C SER A 145 2.00 16.42 7.62
N LYS A 146 1.19 17.36 7.07
CA LYS A 146 1.26 18.78 7.46
C LYS A 146 0.85 19.02 8.91
N GLU A 147 -0.09 18.23 9.42
CA GLU A 147 -0.54 18.28 10.83
C GLU A 147 0.44 17.61 11.80
N GLY A 148 1.54 17.01 11.33
CA GLY A 148 2.48 16.27 12.18
C GLY A 148 1.93 14.93 12.71
N LYS A 149 0.78 14.48 12.20
CA LYS A 149 0.17 13.18 12.53
C LYS A 149 0.72 12.04 11.67
N SER A 150 1.28 12.32 10.50
CA SER A 150 1.81 11.28 9.60
C SER A 150 3.23 11.59 9.17
N LYS A 151 4.04 10.57 8.90
CA LYS A 151 5.18 10.76 7.99
C LYS A 151 4.66 11.00 6.55
N PRO A 152 5.40 11.70 5.68
CA PRO A 152 5.05 11.81 4.27
C PRO A 152 5.38 10.47 3.57
N PHE A 153 4.40 9.58 3.45
CA PHE A 153 4.61 8.27 2.83
C PHE A 153 4.52 8.34 1.30
N ILE A 154 5.42 7.63 0.60
CA ILE A 154 5.11 7.09 -0.73
C ILE A 154 4.02 6.02 -0.53
N ILE A 155 2.96 6.07 -1.32
CA ILE A 155 1.86 5.10 -1.24
C ILE A 155 1.94 4.20 -2.45
N ALA A 156 2.02 2.88 -2.20
CA ALA A 156 1.98 1.85 -3.22
C ALA A 156 0.69 1.04 -3.10
N MET A 157 -0.05 0.93 -4.17
CA MET A 157 -1.39 0.35 -4.21
C MET A 157 -1.42 -0.77 -5.26
N PRO A 158 -0.93 -1.98 -4.94
CA PRO A 158 -1.00 -3.10 -5.87
C PRO A 158 -2.40 -3.72 -5.91
N VAL A 159 -2.71 -4.46 -6.96
CA VAL A 159 -3.80 -5.46 -6.89
C VAL A 159 -3.50 -6.49 -5.80
N LEU A 160 -4.53 -6.93 -5.09
CA LEU A 160 -4.43 -7.93 -4.02
C LEU A 160 -4.60 -9.36 -4.55
N ASN A 161 -5.50 -9.54 -5.52
CA ASN A 161 -5.86 -10.84 -6.09
C ASN A 161 -5.41 -10.93 -7.55
N PRO A 162 -5.12 -12.14 -8.08
CA PRO A 162 -4.68 -12.32 -9.45
C PRO A 162 -5.82 -12.15 -10.47
N GLN A 163 -7.06 -12.28 -10.02
CA GLN A 163 -8.27 -12.16 -10.82
C GLN A 163 -9.45 -11.76 -9.93
N ASN A 164 -10.56 -11.35 -10.56
CA ASN A 164 -11.82 -11.18 -9.85
C ASN A 164 -12.49 -12.55 -9.70
N ALA A 165 -12.61 -13.04 -8.47
CA ALA A 165 -13.18 -14.35 -8.17
C ALA A 165 -14.00 -14.35 -6.88
N ASP A 166 -14.55 -13.19 -6.48
CA ASP A 166 -15.33 -13.03 -5.24
C ASP A 166 -16.39 -14.14 -5.08
N PRO A 167 -16.48 -14.85 -3.93
CA PRO A 167 -15.78 -14.63 -2.65
C PRO A 167 -14.46 -15.39 -2.45
N LEU A 168 -13.81 -15.86 -3.52
CA LEU A 168 -12.51 -16.53 -3.45
C LEU A 168 -11.35 -15.52 -3.42
N TYR A 169 -10.49 -15.63 -2.40
CA TYR A 169 -9.30 -14.81 -2.24
C TYR A 169 -8.04 -15.68 -2.11
N TRP A 170 -6.87 -15.11 -2.39
CA TRP A 170 -5.58 -15.81 -2.30
C TRP A 170 -4.87 -15.59 -0.96
N ASP A 171 -5.54 -14.95 0.01
CA ASP A 171 -5.01 -14.62 1.34
C ASP A 171 -3.69 -13.82 1.27
N GLY A 172 -3.41 -13.16 0.15
CA GLY A 172 -2.12 -12.56 -0.16
C GLY A 172 -0.96 -13.55 -0.01
N SER A 173 -1.15 -14.82 -0.37
CA SER A 173 -0.24 -15.95 -0.07
C SER A 173 0.25 -16.66 -1.33
N ASP A 174 1.37 -17.36 -1.19
CA ASP A 174 1.86 -18.31 -2.19
C ASP A 174 1.24 -19.69 -1.91
N ILE A 175 -0.04 -19.83 -2.25
CA ILE A 175 -0.75 -21.10 -2.10
C ILE A 175 -0.23 -22.07 -3.18
N PRO A 176 0.09 -23.34 -2.85
CA PRO A 176 0.58 -24.28 -3.86
C PRO A 176 -0.37 -24.41 -5.05
N GLY A 177 0.19 -24.41 -6.26
CA GLY A 177 -0.58 -24.46 -7.51
C GLY A 177 -1.30 -23.16 -7.91
N GLN A 178 -1.11 -22.07 -7.16
CA GLN A 178 -1.75 -20.77 -7.41
C GLN A 178 -0.73 -19.67 -7.74
N PRO A 179 -1.17 -18.53 -8.32
CA PRO A 179 -0.33 -17.33 -8.43
C PRO A 179 0.29 -16.94 -7.08
N LYS A 180 1.58 -16.57 -7.11
CA LYS A 180 2.38 -16.27 -5.91
C LYS A 180 2.10 -14.87 -5.37
N MET A 181 0.92 -14.69 -4.79
CA MET A 181 0.46 -13.38 -4.31
C MET A 181 1.19 -12.92 -3.04
N GLY A 182 1.75 -13.83 -2.23
CA GLY A 182 2.61 -13.45 -1.11
C GLY A 182 3.90 -12.82 -1.60
N THR A 183 4.59 -13.51 -2.51
CA THR A 183 5.83 -13.01 -3.13
C THR A 183 5.58 -11.71 -3.91
N TRP A 184 4.46 -11.58 -4.62
CA TRP A 184 4.08 -10.35 -5.32
C TRP A 184 4.07 -9.15 -4.37
N LEU A 185 3.37 -9.28 -3.24
CA LEU A 185 3.19 -8.18 -2.28
C LEU A 185 4.44 -7.87 -1.45
N THR A 186 5.24 -8.89 -1.12
CA THR A 186 6.37 -8.73 -0.18
C THR A 186 7.73 -8.60 -0.87
N GLU A 187 7.82 -8.89 -2.16
CA GLU A 187 9.07 -8.80 -2.92
C GLU A 187 8.95 -7.91 -4.15
N ASP A 188 8.02 -8.21 -5.05
CA ASP A 188 7.98 -7.58 -6.37
C ASP A 188 7.46 -6.14 -6.30
N VAL A 189 6.41 -5.88 -5.52
CA VAL A 189 5.91 -4.52 -5.32
C VAL A 189 6.95 -3.64 -4.60
N PRO A 190 7.56 -4.06 -3.47
CA PRO A 190 8.68 -3.33 -2.89
C PRO A 190 9.84 -3.10 -3.84
N GLN A 191 10.15 -4.07 -4.70
CA GLN A 191 11.19 -3.93 -5.72
C GLN A 191 10.83 -2.82 -6.72
N LEU A 192 9.62 -2.83 -7.29
CA LEU A 192 9.15 -1.76 -8.18
C LEU A 192 9.31 -0.36 -7.54
N ILE A 193 8.97 -0.22 -6.25
CA ILE A 193 9.12 1.06 -5.53
C ILE A 193 10.60 1.42 -5.36
N LYS A 194 11.48 0.48 -4.98
CA LYS A 194 12.92 0.72 -4.89
C LYS A 194 13.57 1.04 -6.23
N GLU A 195 13.06 0.51 -7.33
CA GLU A 195 13.55 0.79 -8.67
C GLU A 195 13.22 2.23 -9.11
N ASN A 196 12.19 2.85 -8.53
CA ASN A 196 11.61 4.10 -9.04
C ASN A 196 11.57 5.28 -8.06
N PHE A 197 11.79 5.07 -6.76
CA PHE A 197 11.67 6.09 -5.73
C PHE A 197 12.85 6.13 -4.75
N ARG A 198 13.17 7.32 -4.23
CA ARG A 198 14.05 7.51 -3.07
C ARG A 198 13.35 7.00 -1.83
N THR A 199 13.78 5.85 -1.33
CA THR A 199 13.17 5.19 -0.18
C THR A 199 14.09 5.19 1.04
N ILE A 200 13.52 5.00 2.22
CA ILE A 200 14.31 4.61 3.39
C ILE A 200 14.79 3.16 3.19
N LYS A 201 16.10 2.97 3.35
CA LYS A 201 16.79 1.69 3.07
C LYS A 201 16.41 0.57 4.04
N SER A 202 16.26 0.87 5.33
CA SER A 202 15.92 -0.13 6.35
C SER A 202 14.42 -0.42 6.41
N ARG A 203 14.06 -1.55 7.05
CA ARG A 203 12.67 -1.92 7.36
C ARG A 203 11.87 -0.83 8.06
N ASP A 204 12.53 0.08 8.78
CA ASP A 204 11.91 1.20 9.48
C ASP A 204 11.25 2.22 8.55
N GLY A 205 11.48 2.07 7.25
CA GLY A 205 10.81 2.79 6.18
C GLY A 205 9.63 2.08 5.55
N TRP A 206 9.32 0.83 5.90
CA TRP A 206 8.34 0.02 5.16
C TRP A 206 7.20 -0.46 6.05
N ALA A 207 5.99 -0.05 5.70
CA ALA A 207 4.76 -0.41 6.38
C ALA A 207 3.66 -0.85 5.41
N PHE A 208 2.72 -1.61 5.92
CA PHE A 208 1.48 -1.94 5.23
C PHE A 208 0.30 -1.14 5.82
N MET A 209 -0.73 -0.97 5.02
CA MET A 209 -2.08 -0.81 5.52
C MET A 209 -3.01 -1.68 4.69
N GLY A 210 -4.11 -2.12 5.27
CA GLY A 210 -5.12 -2.83 4.50
C GLY A 210 -6.47 -2.85 5.18
N SER A 211 -7.49 -3.19 4.40
CA SER A 211 -8.85 -3.42 4.89
C SER A 211 -9.31 -4.83 4.61
N SER A 212 -10.03 -5.47 5.53
CA SER A 212 -10.58 -6.82 5.36
C SER A 212 -9.48 -7.82 4.98
N THR A 213 -9.61 -8.53 3.85
CA THR A 213 -8.60 -9.44 3.30
C THR A 213 -7.23 -8.77 3.07
N GLY A 214 -7.19 -7.48 2.73
CA GLY A 214 -5.95 -6.70 2.67
C GLY A 214 -5.35 -6.42 4.03
N GLY A 215 -6.20 -6.22 5.05
CA GLY A 215 -5.77 -6.08 6.45
C GLY A 215 -5.12 -7.36 6.96
N PHE A 216 -5.71 -8.51 6.64
CA PHE A 216 -5.11 -9.83 6.90
C PHE A 216 -3.78 -10.00 6.17
N ALA A 217 -3.72 -9.69 4.87
CA ALA A 217 -2.51 -9.85 4.06
C ALA A 217 -1.34 -9.00 4.59
N GLY A 218 -1.61 -7.74 4.95
CA GLY A 218 -0.64 -6.83 5.56
C GLY A 218 -0.17 -7.30 6.94
N LEU A 219 -1.11 -7.73 7.81
CA LEU A 219 -0.80 -8.27 9.14
C LEU A 219 0.15 -9.46 9.04
N LYS A 220 -0.21 -10.42 8.18
CA LYS A 220 0.60 -11.60 7.92
C LYS A 220 1.96 -11.23 7.32
N ALA A 221 2.03 -10.29 6.38
CA ALA A 221 3.28 -9.86 5.76
C ALA A 221 4.29 -9.34 6.79
N VAL A 222 3.86 -8.48 7.73
CA VAL A 222 4.72 -7.95 8.79
C VAL A 222 5.18 -9.04 9.76
N LEU A 223 4.29 -9.94 10.15
CA LEU A 223 4.63 -11.05 11.07
C LEU A 223 5.55 -12.09 10.42
N LYS A 224 5.39 -12.34 9.11
CA LYS A 224 6.17 -13.33 8.36
C LYS A 224 7.53 -12.80 7.92
N HIS A 225 7.63 -11.50 7.66
CA HIS A 225 8.85 -10.82 7.22
C HIS A 225 9.20 -9.64 8.12
N PRO A 226 9.38 -9.88 9.45
CA PRO A 226 9.69 -8.82 10.40
C PRO A 226 11.06 -8.20 10.13
N ASP A 227 11.92 -8.82 9.33
CA ASP A 227 13.19 -8.28 8.85
C ASP A 227 13.02 -7.22 7.74
N LYS A 228 11.88 -7.22 7.03
CA LYS A 228 11.63 -6.34 5.86
C LYS A 228 10.62 -5.24 6.15
N PHE A 229 9.63 -5.52 6.99
CA PHE A 229 8.54 -4.60 7.28
C PHE A 229 8.42 -4.36 8.78
N LYS A 230 8.16 -3.11 9.14
CA LYS A 230 8.07 -2.70 10.54
C LYS A 230 6.66 -2.71 11.09
N ALA A 231 5.71 -2.29 10.28
CA ALA A 231 4.44 -1.83 10.81
C ALA A 231 3.26 -2.11 9.87
N VAL A 232 2.06 -2.25 10.43
CA VAL A 232 0.82 -2.41 9.68
C VAL A 232 -0.35 -1.66 10.32
N ILE A 233 -1.20 -1.05 9.50
CA ILE A 233 -2.57 -0.66 9.86
C ILE A 233 -3.54 -1.72 9.31
N ALA A 234 -3.98 -2.64 10.17
CA ALA A 234 -4.88 -3.73 9.83
C ALA A 234 -6.32 -3.33 10.16
N SER A 235 -7.08 -2.95 9.13
CA SER A 235 -8.44 -2.40 9.26
C SER A 235 -9.49 -3.48 9.01
N GLY A 236 -10.35 -3.71 9.99
CA GLY A 236 -11.30 -4.81 10.03
C GLY A 236 -10.76 -6.14 9.49
N PRO A 237 -9.58 -6.61 9.92
CA PRO A 237 -8.94 -7.77 9.31
C PRO A 237 -9.59 -9.06 9.79
N ASP A 238 -9.54 -10.10 8.95
CA ASP A 238 -9.52 -11.47 9.48
C ASP A 238 -8.17 -11.75 10.16
N ILE A 239 -8.17 -12.70 11.10
CA ILE A 239 -6.98 -13.04 11.89
C ILE A 239 -6.32 -14.34 11.41
N VAL A 240 -7.09 -15.24 10.79
CA VAL A 240 -6.61 -16.55 10.35
C VAL A 240 -6.90 -16.73 8.86
N PRO A 241 -6.07 -17.47 8.11
CA PRO A 241 -6.30 -17.74 6.71
C PRO A 241 -7.59 -18.56 6.53
N ASP A 242 -8.42 -18.17 5.59
CA ASP A 242 -9.74 -18.76 5.38
C ASP A 242 -10.04 -19.09 3.90
N SER A 243 -9.12 -18.79 2.98
CA SER A 243 -9.27 -19.18 1.58
C SER A 243 -9.53 -20.69 1.41
N ARG A 244 -10.48 -21.01 0.53
CA ARG A 244 -10.77 -22.40 0.13
C ARG A 244 -9.62 -23.04 -0.66
N LEU A 245 -8.71 -22.24 -1.21
CA LEU A 245 -7.53 -22.71 -1.95
C LEU A 245 -6.52 -23.43 -1.04
N TRP A 246 -6.64 -23.29 0.28
CA TRP A 246 -5.81 -24.04 1.22
C TRP A 246 -6.20 -25.52 1.37
N ASN A 247 -7.27 -25.98 0.73
CA ASN A 247 -7.66 -27.39 0.80
C ASN A 247 -6.52 -28.27 0.27
N GLY A 248 -6.07 -29.25 1.08
CA GLY A 248 -4.90 -30.07 0.78
C GLY A 248 -3.54 -29.45 1.17
N HIS A 249 -3.51 -28.23 1.72
CA HIS A 249 -2.29 -27.49 2.09
C HIS A 249 -2.29 -27.01 3.56
N PRO A 250 -2.57 -27.86 4.56
CA PRO A 250 -2.70 -27.44 5.96
C PRO A 250 -1.39 -26.91 6.56
N LYS A 251 -0.23 -27.44 6.13
CA LYS A 251 1.09 -27.00 6.63
C LYS A 251 1.41 -25.59 6.13
N GLU A 252 1.19 -25.34 4.85
CA GLU A 252 1.40 -24.04 4.21
C GLU A 252 0.39 -23.02 4.75
N LYS A 253 -0.86 -23.42 4.96
CA LYS A 253 -1.88 -22.59 5.63
C LYS A 253 -1.42 -22.17 7.03
N ALA A 254 -0.93 -23.10 7.85
CA ALA A 254 -0.42 -22.79 9.18
C ALA A 254 0.79 -21.83 9.14
N ALA A 255 1.68 -21.98 8.17
CA ALA A 255 2.82 -21.07 7.95
C ALA A 255 2.41 -19.66 7.46
N ASN A 256 1.14 -19.46 7.14
CA ASN A 256 0.55 -18.17 6.75
C ASN A 256 -0.49 -17.68 7.78
N ASN A 257 -0.58 -18.30 8.95
CA ASN A 257 -1.50 -17.92 10.02
C ASN A 257 -0.84 -16.91 10.99
N PRO A 258 -1.34 -15.66 11.09
CA PRO A 258 -0.88 -14.66 12.07
C PRO A 258 -0.72 -15.18 13.50
N GLU A 259 -1.61 -16.04 13.99
CA GLU A 259 -1.48 -16.60 15.35
C GLU A 259 -0.24 -17.50 15.49
N VAL A 260 0.05 -18.30 14.46
CA VAL A 260 1.22 -19.19 14.42
C VAL A 260 2.50 -18.35 14.27
N LEU A 261 2.48 -17.38 13.36
CA LEU A 261 3.60 -16.47 13.12
C LEU A 261 3.94 -15.66 14.38
N SER A 262 2.93 -15.17 15.11
CA SER A 262 3.12 -14.43 16.35
C SER A 262 3.74 -15.29 17.46
N LYS A 263 3.28 -16.54 17.63
CA LYS A 263 3.93 -17.48 18.56
C LYS A 263 5.40 -17.71 18.21
N GLN A 264 5.70 -17.90 16.93
CA GLN A 264 7.06 -18.12 16.46
C GLN A 264 7.93 -16.87 16.67
N LEU A 265 7.41 -15.68 16.38
CA LEU A 265 8.13 -14.42 16.55
C LEU A 265 8.43 -14.14 18.04
N ILE A 266 7.46 -14.36 18.92
CA ILE A 266 7.63 -14.27 20.38
C ILE A 266 8.70 -15.25 20.87
N ALA A 267 8.61 -16.53 20.45
CA ALA A 267 9.54 -17.56 20.90
C ALA A 267 10.98 -17.33 20.40
N LYS A 268 11.15 -16.78 19.19
CA LYS A 268 12.47 -16.54 18.59
C LYS A 268 13.14 -15.26 19.09
N GLY A 269 12.38 -14.26 19.56
CA GLY A 269 12.91 -12.94 19.91
C GLY A 269 13.43 -12.15 18.70
N GLY A 270 12.56 -11.95 17.70
CA GLY A 270 12.89 -11.22 16.46
C GLY A 270 12.78 -9.68 16.57
N PRO A 271 12.91 -8.95 15.44
CA PRO A 271 12.76 -7.50 15.42
C PRO A 271 11.37 -7.03 15.88
N GLU A 272 11.31 -5.89 16.55
CA GLU A 272 10.06 -5.26 16.98
C GLU A 272 9.13 -4.96 15.79
N VAL A 273 7.86 -5.36 15.90
CA VAL A 273 6.79 -5.11 14.92
C VAL A 273 5.63 -4.36 15.55
N TYR A 274 5.01 -3.48 14.77
CA TYR A 274 3.97 -2.56 15.25
C TYR A 274 2.66 -2.79 14.50
N LEU A 275 1.66 -3.34 15.18
CA LEU A 275 0.39 -3.77 14.60
C LEU A 275 -0.74 -2.85 15.10
N ALA A 276 -1.09 -1.84 14.30
CA ALA A 276 -2.27 -1.01 14.56
C ALA A 276 -3.50 -1.71 14.00
N PHE A 277 -4.37 -2.19 14.88
CA PHE A 277 -5.68 -2.69 14.53
C PHE A 277 -6.70 -1.56 14.53
N GLN A 278 -7.69 -1.64 13.65
CA GLN A 278 -8.86 -0.78 13.76
C GLN A 278 -10.12 -1.51 13.29
N TYR A 279 -11.24 -1.23 13.94
CA TYR A 279 -12.56 -1.70 13.53
C TYR A 279 -13.64 -0.70 13.92
N GLY A 280 -14.76 -0.72 13.21
CA GLY A 280 -15.99 -0.01 13.54
C GLY A 280 -16.81 -0.71 14.61
N THR A 281 -17.55 0.08 15.42
CA THR A 281 -18.43 -0.48 16.46
C THR A 281 -19.56 -1.36 15.90
N LEU A 282 -19.91 -1.20 14.62
CA LEU A 282 -20.93 -1.98 13.91
C LEU A 282 -20.39 -3.29 13.30
N GLU A 283 -19.09 -3.59 13.45
CA GLU A 283 -18.47 -4.79 12.88
C GLU A 283 -18.52 -6.00 13.83
N GLY A 284 -19.71 -6.57 14.01
CA GLY A 284 -19.95 -7.63 14.99
C GLY A 284 -19.05 -8.86 14.86
N SER A 285 -18.69 -9.26 13.63
CA SER A 285 -17.87 -10.46 13.39
C SER A 285 -16.36 -10.24 13.51
N VAL A 286 -15.90 -9.00 13.36
CA VAL A 286 -14.47 -8.64 13.37
C VAL A 286 -13.97 -8.38 14.79
N LYS A 287 -14.73 -7.59 15.56
CA LYS A 287 -14.41 -7.18 16.93
C LYS A 287 -13.87 -8.32 17.81
N PRO A 288 -14.63 -9.43 18.02
CA PRO A 288 -14.18 -10.50 18.91
C PRO A 288 -12.89 -11.19 18.42
N LYS A 289 -12.64 -11.24 17.10
CA LYS A 289 -11.42 -11.84 16.55
C LYS A 289 -10.21 -10.97 16.87
N VAL A 290 -10.32 -9.66 16.62
CA VAL A 290 -9.25 -8.68 16.90
C VAL A 290 -8.97 -8.60 18.40
N ASP A 291 -10.01 -8.48 19.23
CA ASP A 291 -9.88 -8.40 20.69
C ASP A 291 -9.18 -9.64 21.26
N LYS A 292 -9.58 -10.83 20.79
CA LYS A 292 -8.94 -12.09 21.18
C LYS A 292 -7.48 -12.14 20.76
N TYR A 293 -7.16 -11.71 19.54
CA TYR A 293 -5.78 -11.69 19.05
C TYR A 293 -4.91 -10.77 19.93
N ILE A 294 -5.36 -9.54 20.20
CA ILE A 294 -4.63 -8.58 21.04
C ILE A 294 -4.46 -9.11 22.46
N ALA A 295 -5.51 -9.66 23.07
CA ALA A 295 -5.41 -10.25 24.41
C ALA A 295 -4.39 -11.42 24.46
N THR A 296 -4.26 -12.17 23.36
CA THR A 296 -3.39 -13.35 23.30
C THR A 296 -1.94 -13.00 22.95
N TYR A 297 -1.70 -12.09 22.01
CA TYR A 297 -0.37 -11.83 21.44
C TYR A 297 0.09 -10.38 21.53
N GLY A 298 -0.81 -9.45 21.85
CA GLY A 298 -0.51 -8.02 21.90
C GLY A 298 0.46 -7.69 23.03
N ASN A 299 1.43 -6.82 22.74
CA ASN A 299 2.43 -6.33 23.67
C ASN A 299 3.23 -7.47 24.35
N LYS A 300 3.48 -8.56 23.62
CA LYS A 300 4.29 -9.71 24.07
C LYS A 300 5.53 -9.87 23.20
N GLY A 301 6.68 -10.00 23.85
CA GLY A 301 7.97 -10.06 23.15
C GLY A 301 8.10 -8.88 22.19
N PRO A 302 8.46 -9.10 20.91
CA PRO A 302 8.67 -8.03 19.94
C PRO A 302 7.37 -7.49 19.30
N ILE A 303 6.18 -7.93 19.74
CA ILE A 303 4.91 -7.51 19.13
C ILE A 303 4.32 -6.35 19.94
N HIS A 304 4.17 -5.19 19.31
CA HIS A 304 3.45 -4.03 19.84
C HIS A 304 2.11 -3.88 19.14
N THR A 305 1.04 -3.64 19.91
CA THR A 305 -0.31 -3.49 19.36
C THR A 305 -0.96 -2.18 19.81
N HIS A 306 -1.67 -1.56 18.87
CA HIS A 306 -2.60 -0.45 19.13
C HIS A 306 -3.96 -0.81 18.56
N LEU A 307 -5.04 -0.36 19.20
CA LEU A 307 -6.40 -0.58 18.72
C LEU A 307 -7.15 0.74 18.64
N GLN A 308 -7.62 1.08 17.44
CA GLN A 308 -8.54 2.18 17.20
C GLN A 308 -9.97 1.66 17.01
N VAL A 309 -10.85 2.01 17.95
CA VAL A 309 -12.29 1.69 17.86
C VAL A 309 -13.05 2.85 17.24
N ILE A 310 -13.54 2.67 16.02
CA ILE A 310 -14.18 3.73 15.24
C ILE A 310 -15.66 3.78 15.62
N GLN A 311 -16.03 4.78 16.43
CA GLN A 311 -17.42 4.98 16.87
C GLN A 311 -18.34 5.22 15.67
N GLY A 312 -19.41 4.43 15.58
CA GLY A 312 -20.36 4.43 14.47
C GLY A 312 -19.79 3.87 13.15
N GLY A 313 -18.55 3.38 13.14
CA GLY A 313 -17.91 2.81 11.97
C GLY A 313 -18.52 1.48 11.57
N SER A 314 -18.56 1.21 10.26
CA SER A 314 -18.92 -0.09 9.68
C SER A 314 -17.79 -0.62 8.80
N HIS A 315 -17.95 -1.83 8.27
CA HIS A 315 -16.91 -2.55 7.51
C HIS A 315 -16.69 -1.94 6.11
N ASN A 316 -16.10 -0.75 6.03
CA ASN A 316 -15.87 -0.03 4.77
C ASN A 316 -14.65 0.90 4.83
N ALA A 317 -14.09 1.20 3.67
CA ALA A 317 -12.88 2.02 3.53
C ALA A 317 -13.01 3.43 4.12
N LYS A 318 -14.17 4.08 3.99
CA LYS A 318 -14.41 5.43 4.54
C LYS A 318 -14.33 5.45 6.07
N SER A 319 -14.91 4.46 6.74
CA SER A 319 -14.76 4.29 8.18
C SER A 319 -13.31 4.07 8.58
N TYR A 320 -12.55 3.30 7.80
CA TYR A 320 -11.13 3.04 8.08
C TYR A 320 -10.23 4.26 7.87
N VAL A 321 -10.50 5.13 6.88
CA VAL A 321 -9.79 6.42 6.74
C VAL A 321 -10.04 7.31 7.96
N LYS A 322 -11.28 7.34 8.48
CA LYS A 322 -11.62 8.03 9.74
C LYS A 322 -10.80 7.47 10.92
N GLY A 323 -10.74 6.15 11.08
CA GLY A 323 -9.92 5.52 12.12
C GLY A 323 -8.42 5.83 12.00
N MET A 324 -7.92 5.95 10.77
CA MET A 324 -6.54 6.38 10.55
C MET A 324 -6.31 7.79 11.10
N ASP A 325 -7.18 8.76 10.80
CA ASP A 325 -7.10 10.13 11.33
C ASP A 325 -7.19 10.16 12.87
N GLU A 326 -8.09 9.34 13.44
CA GLU A 326 -8.35 9.30 14.89
C GLU A 326 -7.14 8.82 15.71
N GLY A 327 -6.27 7.97 15.15
CA GLY A 327 -5.09 7.51 15.90
C GLY A 327 -4.14 6.58 15.16
N SER A 328 -4.64 5.68 14.30
CA SER A 328 -3.81 4.62 13.73
C SER A 328 -2.62 5.14 12.92
N ILE A 329 -2.81 6.21 12.13
CA ILE A 329 -1.72 6.74 11.29
C ILE A 329 -0.62 7.38 12.13
N LYS A 330 -0.99 8.07 13.21
CA LYS A 330 -0.04 8.71 14.12
C LYS A 330 0.77 7.67 14.87
N TRP A 331 0.09 6.68 15.46
CA TRP A 331 0.76 5.64 16.22
C TRP A 331 1.79 4.89 15.37
N ILE A 332 1.46 4.56 14.11
CA ILE A 332 2.41 3.94 13.18
C ILE A 332 3.52 4.91 12.79
N SER A 333 3.19 6.15 12.43
CA SER A 333 4.17 7.14 11.97
C SER A 333 5.23 7.45 13.02
N ASP A 334 4.88 7.43 14.30
CA ASP A 334 5.81 7.65 15.41
C ASP A 334 6.88 6.55 15.51
N GLN A 335 6.65 5.37 14.93
CA GLN A 335 7.59 4.24 14.93
C GLN A 335 8.46 4.18 13.65
N MET A 336 8.14 5.01 12.66
CA MET A 336 8.72 4.96 11.32
C MET A 336 9.77 6.05 11.11
N VAL A 337 10.77 5.76 10.29
CA VAL A 337 11.77 6.75 9.87
C VAL A 337 11.19 7.60 8.75
N GLY A 338 11.24 8.92 8.91
CA GLY A 338 10.82 9.89 7.90
C GLY A 338 11.99 10.56 7.16
N PRO A 339 11.71 11.35 6.13
CA PRO A 339 12.72 12.18 5.48
C PRO A 339 13.27 13.25 6.45
N VAL A 340 14.52 13.64 6.23
CA VAL A 340 15.23 14.69 6.98
C VAL A 340 15.49 15.87 6.03
N PRO A 341 15.10 17.10 6.39
CA PRO A 341 15.37 18.26 5.55
C PRO A 341 16.88 18.54 5.51
N ALA A 342 17.38 18.92 4.34
CA ALA A 342 18.73 19.45 4.17
C ALA A 342 18.88 20.73 5.00
N SER A 343 20.00 20.83 5.71
CA SER A 343 20.40 22.04 6.43
C SER A 343 20.87 23.13 5.47
#